data_AF-A0A1H9XNH1-F1
#
_entry.id   AF-A0A1H9XNH1-F1
#
_cell.length_a   1.000
_cell.length_b   1.000
_cell.length_c   1.000
_cell.angle_alpha   90.00
_cell.angle_beta   90.00
_cell.angle_gamma   90.00
#
_symmetry.space_group_name_H-M   'P 1'
#
loop_
_entity.id
_entity.type
_entity.pdbx_description
1 polymer ?
#
loop_
_entity_poly.entity_id
_entity_poly.type
_entity_poly.pdbx_seq_one_letter_code
_entity_poly.pdbx_strand_id
1 'polypeptide(L)'
;MPPAARQANTPDPRQITEDACSALVGAHTTIGADVVTAVVLQAAGELVNRARAPEEFRRLLHRRATARLAAMTGVLTPIKSG
;
A
#
# COMPACT_ATOMS: atom_id res chain seq x y z
N MET A 1 21.16 -37.07 -2.56
CA MET A 1 20.82 -36.00 -3.51
C MET A 1 19.92 -34.99 -2.79
N PRO A 2 20.22 -33.69 -2.72
CA PRO A 2 19.19 -32.72 -2.39
C PRO A 2 18.77 -31.96 -3.66
N PRO A 3 17.46 -31.77 -3.90
CA PRO A 3 17.09 -30.60 -4.68
C PRO A 3 16.08 -29.72 -3.94
N ALA A 4 16.33 -28.43 -4.12
CA ALA A 4 15.42 -27.30 -3.96
C ALA A 4 14.94 -27.01 -2.53
N ALA A 5 15.72 -26.16 -1.86
CA ALA A 5 15.17 -25.23 -0.89
C ALA A 5 13.91 -24.57 -1.48
N ARG A 6 12.75 -24.92 -0.93
CA ARG A 6 11.53 -24.12 -1.03
C ARG A 6 11.79 -22.81 -0.30
N GLN A 7 12.60 -21.92 -0.87
CA GLN A 7 12.55 -20.53 -0.50
C GLN A 7 11.19 -20.04 -1.00
N ALA A 8 10.19 -20.12 -0.13
CA ALA A 8 8.93 -19.44 -0.31
C ALA A 8 9.28 -18.00 -0.64
N ASN A 9 9.06 -17.61 -1.89
CA ASN A 9 9.42 -16.32 -2.44
C ASN A 9 8.57 -15.28 -1.72
N THR A 10 9.03 -14.87 -0.54
CA THR A 10 8.28 -13.99 0.33
C THR A 10 8.45 -12.61 -0.27
N PRO A 11 7.36 -12.00 -0.77
CA PRO A 11 7.48 -10.79 -1.57
C PRO A 11 8.16 -9.68 -0.76
N ASP A 12 9.19 -9.10 -1.36
CA ASP A 12 9.96 -8.00 -0.78
C ASP A 12 9.05 -6.76 -0.63
N PRO A 13 9.21 -5.93 0.43
CA PRO A 13 8.44 -4.71 0.62
C PRO A 13 8.43 -3.77 -0.60
N ARG A 14 9.51 -3.74 -1.38
CA ARG A 14 9.57 -3.00 -2.64
C ARG A 14 8.56 -3.52 -3.66
N GLN A 15 8.54 -4.83 -3.91
CA GLN A 15 7.58 -5.44 -4.83
C GLN A 15 6.14 -5.17 -4.39
N ILE A 16 5.86 -5.31 -3.09
CA ILE A 16 4.52 -5.01 -2.54
C ILE A 16 4.14 -3.54 -2.77
N THR A 17 5.10 -2.63 -2.69
CA THR A 17 4.88 -1.21 -2.92
C THR A 17 4.61 -0.91 -4.39
N GLU A 18 5.37 -1.52 -5.31
CA GLU A 18 5.19 -1.39 -6.76
C GLU A 18 3.84 -1.96 -7.21
N ASP A 19 3.43 -3.12 -6.68
CA ASP A 19 2.11 -3.72 -6.92
C ASP A 19 0.99 -2.79 -6.43
N ALA A 20 1.14 -2.21 -5.23
CA ALA A 20 0.16 -1.30 -4.66
C ALA A 20 0.03 0.01 -5.46
N CYS A 21 1.15 0.56 -5.97
CA CYS A 21 1.13 1.70 -6.87
C CYS A 21 0.28 1.41 -8.11
N SER A 22 0.56 0.28 -8.78
CA SER A 22 -0.12 -0.11 -10.01
C SER A 22 -1.63 -0.30 -9.78
N ALA A 23 -1.99 -1.00 -8.70
CA ALA A 23 -3.39 -1.24 -8.35
C ALA A 23 -4.14 0.06 -7.99
N LEU A 24 -3.53 0.95 -7.20
CA LEU A 24 -4.21 2.15 -6.72
C LEU A 24 -4.30 3.25 -7.79
N VAL A 25 -3.32 3.35 -8.69
CA VAL A 25 -3.40 4.25 -9.86
C VAL A 25 -4.58 3.84 -10.74
N GLY A 26 -4.75 2.55 -11.01
CA GLY A 26 -5.90 2.04 -11.78
C GLY A 26 -7.24 2.24 -11.08
N ALA A 27 -7.28 2.20 -9.74
CA ALA A 27 -8.51 2.35 -8.97
C ALA A 27 -8.92 3.83 -8.73
N HIS A 28 -7.97 4.77 -8.74
CA HIS A 28 -8.20 6.18 -8.39
C HIS A 28 -7.93 7.11 -9.57
N THR A 29 -8.62 6.87 -10.68
CA THR A 29 -8.42 7.58 -11.96
C THR A 29 -8.73 9.08 -11.93
N THR A 30 -9.43 9.55 -10.89
CA THR A 30 -9.72 10.97 -10.66
C THR A 30 -8.59 11.73 -9.98
N ILE A 31 -7.59 11.02 -9.44
CA ILE A 31 -6.38 11.58 -8.83
C ILE A 31 -5.23 11.39 -9.82
N GLY A 32 -4.35 12.39 -9.96
CA GLY A 32 -3.16 12.27 -10.80
C GLY A 32 -2.28 11.09 -10.36
N ALA A 33 -1.81 10.28 -11.33
CA ALA A 33 -1.02 9.09 -11.06
C ALA A 33 0.21 9.37 -10.17
N ASP A 34 0.90 10.49 -10.43
CA ASP A 34 2.06 10.93 -9.62
C ASP A 34 1.69 11.15 -8.15
N VAL A 35 0.50 11.68 -7.89
CA VAL A 35 -0.03 11.92 -6.54
C VAL A 35 -0.37 10.60 -5.86
N VAL A 36 -1.00 9.67 -6.59
CA VAL A 36 -1.28 8.32 -6.07
C VAL A 36 0.02 7.60 -5.70
N THR A 37 1.00 7.62 -6.59
CA THR A 37 2.32 7.03 -6.36
C THR A 37 3.02 7.67 -5.15
N ALA A 38 3.01 8.99 -5.03
CA ALA A 38 3.60 9.68 -3.89
C ALA A 38 2.95 9.27 -2.56
N VAL A 39 1.62 9.14 -2.52
CA VAL A 39 0.88 8.69 -1.32
C VAL A 39 1.26 7.26 -0.93
N VAL A 40 1.39 6.37 -1.91
CA VAL A 40 1.79 4.97 -1.68
C VAL A 40 3.23 4.89 -1.17
N LEU A 41 4.17 5.61 -1.80
CA LEU A 41 5.57 5.64 -1.37
C LEU A 41 5.73 6.22 0.04
N GLN A 42 5.00 7.29 0.36
CA GLN A 42 5.00 7.86 1.71
C GLN A 42 4.45 6.85 2.73
N ALA A 43 3.36 6.15 2.41
CA ALA A 43 2.81 5.10 3.27
C ALA A 43 3.79 3.93 3.47
N ALA A 44 4.48 3.51 2.41
CA ALA A 44 5.50 2.47 2.48
C ALA A 44 6.68 2.86 3.37
N GLY A 45 7.20 4.09 3.23
CA GLY A 45 8.30 4.61 4.06
C GLY A 45 7.98 4.65 5.56
N GLU A 46 6.72 4.89 5.92
CA GLU A 46 6.28 4.84 7.32
C GLU A 46 6.18 3.42 7.88
N LEU A 47 5.98 2.42 7.00
CA LEU A 47 5.71 1.03 7.37
C LEU A 47 6.94 0.12 7.30
N VAL A 48 7.97 0.48 6.53
CA VAL A 48 9.15 -0.37 6.30
C VAL A 48 9.88 -0.75 7.60
N ASN A 49 9.85 0.14 8.61
CA ASN A 49 10.46 -0.09 9.92
C ASN A 49 9.46 -0.59 10.98
N ARG A 50 8.17 -0.79 10.63
CA ARG A 50 7.09 -1.11 11.58
C ARG A 50 6.44 -2.47 11.34
N ALA A 51 6.33 -2.91 10.08
CA ALA A 51 5.73 -4.19 9.75
C ALA A 51 6.71 -5.33 10.03
N ARG A 52 6.24 -6.40 10.66
CA ARG A 52 7.08 -7.57 11.01
C ARG A 52 7.00 -8.68 9.98
N ALA A 53 6.00 -8.64 9.10
CA ALA A 53 5.79 -9.63 8.05
C ALA A 53 5.32 -8.97 6.74
N PRO A 54 5.66 -9.52 5.57
CA PRO A 54 5.23 -8.97 4.27
C PRO A 54 3.71 -8.89 4.07
N GLU A 55 2.95 -9.88 4.57
CA GLU A 55 1.47 -9.83 4.54
C GLU A 55 0.89 -8.73 5.43
N GLU A 56 1.55 -8.43 6.54
CA GLU A 56 1.19 -7.30 7.41
C GLU A 56 1.50 -5.97 6.71
N PHE A 57 2.69 -5.85 6.11
CA PHE A 57 3.09 -4.70 5.32
C PHE A 57 2.08 -4.42 4.20
N ARG A 58 1.71 -5.44 3.41
CA ARG A 58 0.70 -5.32 2.34
C ARG A 58 -0.63 -4.77 2.87
N ARG A 59 -1.17 -5.37 3.92
CA ARG A 59 -2.47 -4.97 4.49
C ARG A 59 -2.43 -3.53 5.02
N LEU A 60 -1.38 -3.17 5.75
CA LEU A 60 -1.22 -1.83 6.31
C LEU A 60 -1.01 -0.79 5.21
N LEU A 61 -0.22 -1.11 4.18
CA LEU A 61 0.05 -0.23 3.05
C LEU A 61 -1.24 0.09 2.31
N HIS A 62 -2.00 -0.94 1.91
CA HIS A 62 -3.28 -0.75 1.22
C HIS A 62 -4.25 0.10 2.05
N ARG A 63 -4.47 -0.27 3.32
CA ARG A 63 -5.40 0.46 4.19
C ARG A 63 -5.03 1.94 4.31
N ARG A 64 -3.75 2.24 4.52
CA ARG A 64 -3.26 3.60 4.76
C ARG A 64 -3.27 4.46 3.49
N ALA A 65 -2.84 3.89 2.37
CA ALA A 65 -2.86 4.57 1.08
C ALA A 65 -4.30 4.85 0.63
N THR A 66 -5.20 3.85 0.65
CA THR A 66 -6.61 4.03 0.28
C THR A 66 -7.30 5.07 1.17
N ALA A 67 -7.07 5.05 2.49
CA ALA A 67 -7.68 6.04 3.38
C ALA A 67 -7.25 7.48 3.06
N ARG A 68 -5.96 7.69 2.71
CA ARG A 68 -5.45 9.01 2.31
C ARG A 68 -6.03 9.46 0.98
N LEU A 69 -6.05 8.58 -0.01
CA LEU A 69 -6.61 8.91 -1.32
C LEU A 69 -8.11 9.23 -1.22
N ALA A 70 -8.87 8.47 -0.42
CA ALA A 70 -10.27 8.76 -0.13
C ALA A 70 -10.47 10.12 0.58
N ALA A 71 -9.54 10.52 1.45
CA ALA A 71 -9.55 11.84 2.08
C ALA A 71 -9.38 12.95 1.03
N MET A 72 -8.50 12.75 0.04
CA MET A 72 -8.22 13.72 -1.02
C MET A 72 -9.39 13.91 -1.98
N THR A 73 -10.22 12.88 -2.18
CA THR A 73 -11.43 12.97 -3.01
C THR A 73 -12.67 13.42 -2.23
N GLY A 74 -12.52 13.80 -0.96
CA GLY A 74 -13.64 14.23 -0.11
C GLY A 74 -14.59 13.10 0.31
N VAL A 75 -14.17 11.83 0.18
CA VAL A 75 -15.01 10.64 0.50
C VAL A 75 -14.98 10.31 2.00
N LEU A 76 -14.13 10.95 2.79
CA LEU A 76 -14.28 10.97 4.25
C LEU A 76 -15.31 12.03 4.63
N THR A 77 -16.59 11.67 4.56
CA THR A 77 -17.64 12.34 5.33
C THR A 77 -17.17 12.40 6.80
N PRO A 78 -17.14 13.57 7.45
CA PRO A 78 -16.77 13.65 8.85
C PRO A 78 -17.70 12.74 9.66
N ILE A 79 -17.13 11.87 10.48
CA ILE A 79 -17.90 11.13 11.49
C ILE A 79 -18.49 12.22 12.39
N LYS A 80 -19.82 12.42 12.33
CA LYS A 80 -20.52 13.21 13.34
C LYS A 80 -20.25 12.57 14.69
N SER A 81 -19.46 13.23 15.53
CA SER A 81 -19.49 13.01 16.97
C SER A 81 -20.88 13.44 17.44
N GLY A 82 -21.74 12.46 17.70
CA GLY A 82 -22.97 12.62 18.49
C GLY A 82 -22.72 12.12 19.90
#